data_AF-A0ABD0ZS42-F1
#
_entry.id   AF-A0ABD0ZS42-F1
#
_cell.length_a   1.000
_cell.length_b   1.000
_cell.length_c   1.000
_cell.angle_alpha   90.00
_cell.angle_beta   90.00
_cell.angle_gamma   90.00
#
_symmetry.space_group_name_H-M   'P 1'
#
loop_
_entity.id
_entity.type
_entity.pdbx_description
1 polymer ?
#
loop_
_entity_poly.entity_id
_entity_poly.type
_entity_poly.pdbx_seq_one_letter_code
_entity_poly.pdbx_strand_id
1 'polypeptide(L)'
;MEISFNFDEANGPITIQVPAGSGGFTINVKPVGGLVPPAGGDGGGLNVNRAHVPPPASGSGGVKQVCDESVKAAETPKSSDPSLKIANPKVFFDMTVDGKPVGRLVMELFADTTPRTAENFRALCTGEKGMGKLGKPLHYKGSIFHRIDPEFLYYGGDFIAGNGTGGESIYGDRFFEDENFIRKLNGPGTILMGNRGPDTNESQFMISMAKKINFEYDIDIEHVVFGQVVEGLDVIRNIGKEVATPSFKPSKPVVIADCGQIS
;
A
#
# COMPACT_ATOMS: atom_id res chain seq x y z
N MET A 1 33.01 6.33 -0.04
CA MET A 1 32.92 7.57 -0.82
C MET A 1 31.49 8.05 -0.67
N GLU A 2 31.29 9.18 -0.01
CA GLU A 2 29.97 9.78 0.17
C GLU A 2 29.78 10.77 -0.97
N ILE A 3 28.71 10.64 -1.76
CA ILE A 3 28.39 11.56 -2.85
C ILE A 3 27.04 12.17 -2.52
N SER A 4 27.04 13.46 -2.18
CA SER A 4 25.83 14.22 -1.87
C SER A 4 25.38 15.01 -3.11
N PHE A 5 24.08 15.00 -3.40
CA PHE A 5 23.48 15.74 -4.50
C PHE A 5 22.51 16.80 -3.98
N ASN A 6 22.58 18.01 -4.53
CA ASN A 6 21.54 19.02 -4.39
C ASN A 6 20.79 19.12 -5.72
N PHE A 7 19.46 19.02 -5.68
CA PHE A 7 18.60 19.10 -6.85
C PHE A 7 18.05 20.52 -7.00
N ASP A 8 18.19 21.09 -8.19
CA ASP A 8 17.49 22.29 -8.63
C ASP A 8 16.62 21.88 -9.84
N GLU A 9 15.31 22.12 -9.78
CA GLU A 9 14.30 21.61 -10.72
C GLU A 9 14.47 22.16 -12.15
N ALA A 10 15.38 23.10 -12.38
CA ALA A 10 15.43 23.87 -13.62
C ALA A 10 16.21 23.23 -14.79
N ASN A 11 17.04 22.19 -14.61
CA ASN A 11 17.99 21.78 -15.65
C ASN A 11 18.15 20.27 -15.85
N GLY A 12 17.26 19.66 -16.64
CA GLY A 12 17.52 18.43 -17.41
C GLY A 12 18.11 17.19 -16.67
N PRO A 13 18.45 16.12 -17.40
CA PRO A 13 19.07 14.94 -16.79
C PRO A 13 20.51 15.21 -16.36
N ILE A 14 20.85 14.88 -15.10
CA ILE A 14 22.21 14.97 -14.57
C ILE A 14 22.99 13.70 -14.95
N THR A 15 24.15 13.87 -15.59
CA THR A 15 25.06 12.76 -15.93
C THR A 15 26.26 12.78 -15.00
N ILE A 16 26.51 11.67 -14.30
CA ILE A 16 27.66 11.51 -13.40
C ILE A 16 28.67 10.56 -14.04
N GLN A 17 29.90 11.02 -14.19
CA GLN A 17 31.02 10.22 -14.70
C GLN A 17 31.89 9.77 -13.51
N VAL A 18 32.09 8.47 -13.35
CA VAL A 18 32.94 7.89 -12.30
C VAL A 18 34.19 7.31 -12.97
N PRO A 19 35.41 7.52 -12.43
CA PRO A 19 36.64 7.04 -13.07
C PRO A 19 36.71 5.51 -13.09
N ALA A 20 37.18 4.98 -14.22
CA ALA A 20 37.15 3.55 -14.53
C ALA A 20 38.11 2.74 -13.66
N GLY A 21 37.53 1.91 -12.80
CA GLY A 21 38.24 0.88 -12.04
C GLY A 21 37.22 0.03 -11.27
N SER A 22 36.98 -1.18 -11.77
CA SER A 22 36.04 -2.21 -11.28
C SER A 22 34.53 -1.88 -11.35
N GLY A 23 33.89 -2.36 -12.42
CA GLY A 23 32.44 -2.62 -12.49
C GLY A 23 31.55 -1.39 -12.64
N GLY A 24 31.32 -0.95 -13.89
CA GLY A 24 30.41 0.16 -14.16
C GLY A 24 28.95 -0.18 -13.85
N PHE A 25 28.24 0.74 -13.22
CA PHE A 25 26.78 0.75 -13.12
C PHE A 25 26.26 2.11 -13.59
N THR A 26 25.10 2.12 -14.26
CA THR A 26 24.43 3.32 -14.74
C THR A 26 23.18 3.55 -13.90
N ILE A 27 23.01 4.76 -13.37
CA ILE A 27 21.78 5.17 -12.69
C ILE A 27 21.11 6.22 -13.57
N ASN A 28 19.95 5.89 -14.13
CA ASN A 28 19.09 6.81 -14.86
C ASN A 28 18.00 7.30 -13.93
N VAL A 29 18.03 8.57 -13.52
CA VAL A 29 16.95 9.18 -12.73
C VAL A 29 16.13 10.08 -13.65
N LYS A 30 14.82 9.82 -13.76
CA LYS A 30 13.87 10.73 -14.41
C LYS A 30 13.22 11.63 -13.35
N PRO A 31 13.08 12.94 -13.60
CA PRO A 31 12.32 13.80 -12.69
C PRO A 31 10.84 13.36 -12.69
N VAL A 32 10.29 13.06 -11.52
CA VAL A 32 8.84 12.87 -11.37
C VAL A 32 8.25 14.28 -11.25
N GLY A 33 7.57 14.73 -12.31
CA GLY A 33 7.02 16.09 -12.39
C GLY A 33 6.07 16.39 -11.24
N GLY A 34 6.48 17.31 -10.36
CA GLY A 34 5.61 17.96 -9.39
C GLY A 34 4.70 18.97 -10.08
N LEU A 35 3.44 19.00 -9.67
CA LEU A 35 2.50 20.07 -10.04
C LEU A 35 3.01 21.39 -9.45
N VAL A 36 3.29 22.35 -10.33
CA VAL A 36 3.59 23.75 -10.00
C VAL A 36 2.46 24.32 -9.14
N PRO A 37 2.70 24.79 -7.89
CA PRO A 37 1.70 25.56 -7.16
C PRO A 37 1.54 26.94 -7.82
N PRO A 38 0.32 27.51 -7.87
CA PRO A 38 0.10 28.80 -8.51
C PRO A 38 0.88 29.91 -7.80
N ALA A 39 1.47 30.78 -8.62
CA ALA A 39 2.34 31.87 -8.20
C ALA A 39 1.65 32.84 -7.21
N GLY A 40 2.32 33.10 -6.09
CA GLY A 40 2.00 34.21 -5.21
C GLY A 40 2.78 34.20 -3.89
N GLY A 41 3.75 35.12 -3.76
CA GLY A 41 4.11 35.74 -2.47
C GLY A 41 5.33 35.21 -1.72
N ASP A 42 6.44 35.94 -1.89
CA ASP A 42 7.42 36.37 -0.89
C ASP A 42 8.18 35.36 -0.01
N GLY A 43 9.44 35.12 -0.41
CA GLY A 43 10.65 35.36 0.40
C GLY A 43 10.73 34.78 1.82
N GLY A 44 11.51 33.72 1.99
CA GLY A 44 12.01 33.31 3.30
C GLY A 44 12.88 32.06 3.22
N GLY A 45 14.20 32.23 3.18
CA GLY A 45 15.17 31.14 3.17
C GLY A 45 15.08 30.26 4.43
N LEU A 46 15.14 28.94 4.24
CA LEU A 46 15.23 27.99 5.35
C LEU A 46 16.69 27.82 5.79
N ASN A 47 16.95 28.28 7.01
CA ASN A 47 18.16 28.09 7.79
C ASN A 47 18.23 26.64 8.31
N VAL A 48 19.28 25.90 7.98
CA VAL A 48 19.59 24.59 8.58
C VAL A 48 20.47 24.76 9.82
N ASN A 49 19.86 24.89 10.99
CA ASN A 49 20.61 24.83 12.25
C ASN A 49 20.86 23.37 12.67
N ARG A 50 22.14 23.00 12.61
CA ARG A 50 22.78 21.90 13.33
C ARG A 50 22.28 21.82 14.78
N ALA A 51 21.72 20.68 15.18
CA ALA A 51 21.62 20.28 16.58
C ALA A 51 22.65 19.18 16.86
N HIS A 52 23.63 19.54 17.70
CA HIS A 52 24.70 18.70 18.20
C HIS A 52 24.17 17.99 19.46
N VAL A 53 24.07 16.66 19.44
CA VAL A 53 23.70 15.85 20.62
C VAL A 53 24.98 15.24 21.19
N PRO A 54 25.43 15.60 22.41
CA PRO A 54 26.57 14.95 23.03
C PRO A 54 26.17 13.60 23.66
N PRO A 55 27.09 12.63 23.74
CA PRO A 55 26.82 11.30 24.31
C PRO A 55 26.79 11.34 25.84
N PRO A 56 26.01 10.47 26.51
CA PRO A 56 26.08 10.34 27.96
C PRO A 56 27.33 9.58 28.40
N ALA A 57 27.90 10.06 29.50
CA ALA A 57 29.12 9.60 30.13
C ALA A 57 28.99 8.24 30.82
N SER A 58 30.14 7.57 30.92
CA SER A 58 30.42 6.38 31.70
C SER A 58 30.13 6.55 33.20
N GLY A 59 29.42 5.59 33.77
CA GLY A 59 29.16 5.47 35.21
C GLY A 59 29.38 4.04 35.69
N SER A 60 30.37 3.87 36.54
CA SER A 60 30.88 2.64 37.15
C SER A 60 29.84 1.88 37.99
N GLY A 61 29.86 0.56 37.85
CA GLY A 61 29.05 -0.37 38.64
C GLY A 61 29.43 -0.43 40.12
N GLY A 62 28.39 -0.59 40.95
CA GLY A 62 28.48 -0.99 42.35
C GLY A 62 27.49 -2.12 42.59
N VAL A 63 28.01 -3.31 42.89
CA VAL A 63 27.25 -4.51 43.23
C VAL A 63 26.68 -4.35 44.64
N LYS A 64 25.37 -4.53 44.81
CA LYS A 64 24.77 -4.87 46.11
C LYS A 64 23.84 -6.06 45.95
N GLN A 65 24.23 -7.12 46.64
CA GLN A 65 23.56 -8.37 46.87
C GLN A 65 22.32 -8.16 47.75
N VAL A 66 21.17 -8.66 47.30
CA VAL A 66 20.01 -8.93 48.14
C VAL A 66 19.44 -10.29 47.72
N CYS A 67 19.62 -11.25 48.61
CA CYS A 67 18.89 -12.53 48.75
C CYS A 67 17.43 -12.18 49.10
N ASP A 68 16.37 -12.93 48.82
CA ASP A 68 16.11 -14.37 48.78
C ASP A 68 14.67 -14.54 48.21
N GLU A 69 14.19 -15.78 48.11
CA GLU A 69 12.80 -16.24 47.94
C GLU A 69 12.35 -16.72 46.54
N SER A 70 12.65 -18.01 46.31
CA SER A 70 11.65 -19.08 46.14
C SER A 70 10.47 -18.84 45.18
N VAL A 71 10.59 -19.24 43.91
CA VAL A 71 9.43 -19.73 43.14
C VAL A 71 9.80 -20.98 42.34
N LYS A 72 9.02 -22.04 42.59
CA LYS A 72 9.05 -23.35 41.95
C LYS A 72 9.03 -23.23 40.42
N ALA A 73 9.79 -24.10 39.75
CA ALA A 73 9.72 -24.29 38.31
C ALA A 73 8.28 -24.68 37.92
N ALA A 74 7.52 -23.73 37.41
CA ALA A 74 6.34 -24.00 36.61
C ALA A 74 6.83 -24.32 35.20
N GLU A 75 6.56 -25.55 34.76
CA GLU A 75 6.76 -25.99 33.39
C GLU A 75 6.05 -25.00 32.45
N THR A 76 6.82 -24.37 31.58
CA THR A 76 6.27 -23.61 30.45
C THR A 76 5.53 -24.59 29.54
N PRO A 77 4.26 -24.34 29.16
CA PRO A 77 3.64 -25.14 28.13
C PRO A 77 4.37 -24.85 26.81
N LYS A 78 5.25 -25.78 26.41
CA LYS A 78 5.76 -25.89 25.04
C LYS A 78 4.58 -26.27 24.14
N SER A 79 3.86 -25.27 23.64
CA SER A 79 2.98 -25.47 22.49
C SER A 79 3.85 -25.82 21.29
N SER A 80 3.73 -27.06 20.81
CA SER A 80 4.45 -27.64 19.69
C SER A 80 3.45 -28.19 18.65
N ASP A 81 2.54 -27.34 18.18
CA ASP A 81 1.70 -27.67 17.01
C ASP A 81 2.16 -26.87 15.78
N PRO A 82 2.77 -27.51 14.75
CA PRO A 82 3.26 -26.83 13.57
C PRO A 82 2.20 -26.55 12.48
N SER A 83 0.89 -26.76 12.66
CA SER A 83 -0.01 -26.55 11.51
C SER A 83 -1.49 -26.24 11.78
N LEU A 84 -1.81 -25.26 12.61
CA LEU A 84 -3.02 -24.47 12.36
C LEU A 84 -2.66 -23.38 11.34
N LYS A 85 -2.55 -23.77 10.05
CA LYS A 85 -2.54 -22.79 8.96
C LYS A 85 -3.91 -22.12 8.97
N ILE A 86 -3.96 -20.90 9.51
CA ILE A 86 -5.14 -20.05 9.42
C ILE A 86 -5.46 -19.92 7.93
N ALA A 87 -6.66 -20.33 7.53
CA ALA A 87 -7.08 -20.21 6.15
C ALA A 87 -7.10 -18.74 5.73
N ASN A 88 -6.65 -18.46 4.51
CA ASN A 88 -6.68 -17.12 3.96
C ASN A 88 -8.11 -16.56 3.95
N PRO A 89 -8.35 -15.36 4.51
CA PRO A 89 -9.68 -14.75 4.52
C PRO A 89 -10.21 -14.55 3.11
N LYS A 90 -11.51 -14.75 2.93
CA LYS A 90 -12.23 -14.34 1.72
C LYS A 90 -13.12 -13.15 2.00
N VAL A 91 -13.08 -12.18 1.10
CA VAL A 91 -13.89 -10.96 1.16
C VAL A 91 -14.62 -10.76 -0.16
N PHE A 92 -15.67 -9.94 -0.16
CA PHE A 92 -16.46 -9.68 -1.35
C PHE A 92 -16.73 -8.19 -1.56
N PHE A 93 -16.96 -7.83 -2.83
CA PHE A 93 -17.54 -6.56 -3.26
C PHE A 93 -18.76 -6.81 -4.14
N ASP A 94 -19.90 -6.24 -3.78
CA ASP A 94 -21.06 -6.13 -4.67
C ASP A 94 -20.93 -4.84 -5.49
N MET A 95 -20.87 -4.99 -6.81
CA MET A 95 -20.54 -3.91 -7.73
C MET A 95 -21.80 -3.33 -8.36
N THR A 96 -21.81 -2.01 -8.52
CA THR A 96 -22.79 -1.31 -9.36
C THR A 96 -22.11 -0.40 -10.38
N VAL A 97 -22.76 -0.22 -11.52
CA VAL A 97 -22.42 0.79 -12.53
C VAL A 97 -23.65 1.67 -12.73
N ASP A 98 -23.50 2.97 -12.53
CA ASP A 98 -24.62 3.93 -12.64
C ASP A 98 -25.84 3.51 -11.78
N GLY A 99 -25.55 3.02 -10.57
CA GLY A 99 -26.56 2.52 -9.62
C GLY A 99 -27.17 1.15 -9.95
N LYS A 100 -26.82 0.52 -11.08
CA LYS A 100 -27.32 -0.81 -11.48
C LYS A 100 -26.38 -1.92 -11.00
N PRO A 101 -26.86 -2.97 -10.32
CA PRO A 101 -26.03 -4.11 -9.94
C PRO A 101 -25.43 -4.80 -11.17
N VAL A 102 -24.12 -5.09 -11.12
CA VAL A 102 -23.38 -5.75 -12.22
C VAL A 102 -22.70 -7.06 -11.80
N GLY A 103 -22.81 -7.44 -10.52
CA GLY A 103 -22.31 -8.70 -10.00
C GLY A 103 -21.41 -8.54 -8.78
N ARG A 104 -20.85 -9.66 -8.32
CA ARG A 104 -20.00 -9.75 -7.13
C ARG A 104 -18.58 -10.15 -7.49
N LEU A 105 -17.61 -9.51 -6.84
CA LEU A 105 -16.23 -9.97 -6.78
C LEU A 105 -16.02 -10.71 -5.46
N VAL A 106 -15.36 -11.87 -5.50
CA VAL A 106 -14.86 -12.56 -4.29
C VAL A 106 -13.35 -12.63 -4.40
N MET A 107 -12.67 -12.28 -3.31
CA MET A 107 -11.22 -12.12 -3.25
C MET A 107 -10.67 -12.91 -2.07
N GLU A 108 -9.63 -13.70 -2.31
CA GLU A 108 -8.84 -14.34 -1.26
C GLU A 108 -7.66 -13.42 -0.89
N LEU A 109 -7.43 -13.23 0.40
CA LEU A 109 -6.36 -12.38 0.93
C LEU A 109 -5.23 -13.26 1.48
N PHE A 110 -4.00 -13.00 1.06
CA PHE A 110 -2.81 -13.76 1.41
C PHE A 110 -2.32 -13.45 2.84
N ALA A 111 -3.14 -13.74 3.85
CA ALA A 111 -2.79 -13.58 5.24
C ALA A 111 -1.61 -14.49 5.66
N ASP A 112 -1.34 -15.55 4.90
CA ASP A 112 -0.18 -16.42 5.04
C ASP A 112 1.17 -15.72 4.72
N THR A 113 1.17 -14.74 3.82
CA THR A 113 2.41 -14.04 3.41
C THR A 113 2.45 -12.56 3.76
N THR A 114 1.29 -11.90 3.79
CA THR A 114 1.14 -10.46 4.07
C THR A 114 -0.01 -10.25 5.07
N PRO A 115 0.09 -10.77 6.31
CA PRO A 115 -0.98 -10.71 7.31
C PRO A 115 -1.42 -9.30 7.66
N ARG A 116 -0.51 -8.32 7.80
CA ARG A 116 -0.89 -6.93 8.09
C ARG A 116 -1.63 -6.32 6.90
N THR A 117 -1.14 -6.51 5.69
CA THR A 117 -1.77 -5.94 4.50
C THR A 117 -3.15 -6.55 4.25
N ALA A 118 -3.26 -7.89 4.41
CA ALA A 118 -4.52 -8.61 4.33
C ALA A 118 -5.53 -8.17 5.40
N GLU A 119 -5.10 -8.00 6.65
CA GLU A 119 -5.98 -7.57 7.75
C GLU A 119 -6.51 -6.16 7.54
N ASN A 120 -5.69 -5.24 7.02
CA ASN A 120 -6.12 -3.89 6.67
C ASN A 120 -7.27 -3.94 5.65
N PHE A 121 -7.07 -4.65 4.54
CA PHE A 121 -8.10 -4.76 3.50
C PHE A 121 -9.37 -5.47 4.01
N ARG A 122 -9.21 -6.55 4.79
CA ARG A 122 -10.33 -7.30 5.37
C ARG A 122 -11.18 -6.43 6.29
N ALA A 123 -10.56 -5.71 7.21
CA ALA A 123 -11.24 -4.83 8.15
C ALA A 123 -11.92 -3.64 7.44
N LEU A 124 -11.31 -3.12 6.36
CA LEU A 124 -11.92 -2.10 5.51
C LEU A 124 -13.09 -2.66 4.67
N CYS A 125 -13.11 -3.97 4.37
CA CYS A 125 -14.29 -4.60 3.77
C CYS A 125 -15.44 -4.74 4.77
N THR A 126 -15.16 -5.02 6.05
CA THR A 126 -16.22 -5.21 7.05
C THR A 126 -16.68 -3.91 7.72
N GLY A 127 -15.85 -2.86 7.70
CA GLY A 127 -16.14 -1.61 8.39
C GLY A 127 -16.06 -1.71 9.92
N GLU A 128 -15.53 -2.81 10.46
CA GLU A 128 -15.58 -3.12 11.89
C GLU A 128 -14.76 -2.18 12.77
N LYS A 129 -13.83 -1.41 12.17
CA LYS A 129 -13.00 -0.43 12.89
C LYS A 129 -13.69 0.92 13.11
N GLY A 130 -14.92 1.08 12.62
CA GLY A 130 -15.71 2.29 12.85
C GLY A 130 -15.16 3.50 12.10
N MET A 131 -14.94 4.61 12.81
CA MET A 131 -14.54 5.89 12.22
C MET A 131 -13.02 6.06 12.25
N GLY A 132 -12.45 6.50 11.13
CA GLY A 132 -11.04 6.89 11.00
C GLY A 132 -10.76 8.28 11.56
N LYS A 133 -9.49 8.63 11.68
CA LYS A 133 -9.02 9.96 12.14
C LYS A 133 -9.41 11.07 11.17
N LEU A 134 -9.62 10.76 9.89
CA LEU A 134 -10.08 11.73 8.89
C LEU A 134 -11.60 11.93 8.89
N GLY A 135 -12.32 11.39 9.89
CA GLY A 135 -13.75 11.65 10.10
C GLY A 135 -14.67 10.92 9.12
N LYS A 136 -14.18 9.85 8.48
CA LYS A 136 -14.94 8.96 7.60
C LYS A 136 -14.95 7.54 8.17
N PRO A 137 -15.98 6.72 7.90
CA PRO A 137 -15.93 5.29 8.22
C PRO A 137 -14.73 4.63 7.53
N LEU A 138 -14.01 3.78 8.26
CA LEU A 138 -12.97 2.90 7.73
C LEU A 138 -13.63 1.73 6.99
N HIS A 139 -14.27 2.03 5.85
CA HIS A 139 -15.15 1.08 5.16
C HIS A 139 -15.18 1.36 3.65
N TYR A 140 -14.99 0.32 2.83
CA TYR A 140 -15.07 0.44 1.37
C TYR A 140 -16.49 0.62 0.82
N LYS A 141 -17.53 0.31 1.61
CA LYS A 141 -18.92 0.45 1.18
C LYS A 141 -19.23 1.88 0.76
N GLY A 142 -19.71 2.04 -0.46
CA GLY A 142 -20.01 3.32 -1.10
C GLY A 142 -18.81 4.01 -1.75
N SER A 143 -17.60 3.48 -1.62
CA SER A 143 -16.43 3.99 -2.35
C SER A 143 -16.44 3.54 -3.81
N ILE A 144 -15.59 4.16 -4.64
CA ILE A 144 -15.61 3.98 -6.09
C ILE A 144 -14.29 3.48 -6.66
N PHE A 145 -14.37 2.84 -7.83
CA PHE A 145 -13.23 2.71 -8.72
C PHE A 145 -13.07 4.04 -9.46
N HIS A 146 -12.04 4.81 -9.10
CA HIS A 146 -11.85 6.18 -9.60
C HIS A 146 -11.01 6.25 -10.88
N ARG A 147 -10.27 5.17 -11.20
CA ARG A 147 -9.51 5.02 -12.44
C ARG A 147 -9.57 3.56 -12.92
N ILE A 148 -9.80 3.36 -14.21
CA ILE A 148 -9.92 2.05 -14.85
C ILE A 148 -9.14 2.05 -16.16
N ASP A 149 -8.08 1.24 -16.18
CA ASP A 149 -7.39 0.82 -17.40
C ASP A 149 -7.72 -0.66 -17.64
N PRO A 150 -8.62 -0.98 -18.61
CA PRO A 150 -9.13 -2.33 -18.80
C PRO A 150 -8.07 -3.40 -19.09
N GLU A 151 -6.92 -3.00 -19.61
CA GLU A 151 -5.84 -3.91 -19.98
C GLU A 151 -4.75 -4.00 -18.90
N PHE A 152 -4.81 -3.13 -17.89
CA PHE A 152 -3.75 -3.01 -16.89
C PHE A 152 -4.25 -3.00 -15.44
N LEU A 153 -4.82 -1.90 -14.95
CA LEU A 153 -5.11 -1.72 -13.52
C LEU A 153 -6.45 -1.00 -13.27
N TYR A 154 -7.16 -1.48 -12.25
CA TYR A 154 -8.40 -0.90 -11.74
C TYR A 154 -8.12 -0.37 -10.34
N TYR A 155 -8.25 0.94 -10.15
CA TYR A 155 -7.87 1.64 -8.93
C TYR A 155 -9.10 1.95 -8.09
N GLY A 156 -9.09 1.50 -6.83
CA GLY A 156 -10.18 1.69 -5.88
C GLY A 156 -9.68 2.00 -4.48
N GLY A 157 -10.61 2.12 -3.54
CA GLY A 157 -10.31 2.18 -2.11
C GLY A 157 -10.15 3.58 -1.51
N ASP A 158 -10.18 4.65 -2.30
CA ASP A 158 -10.22 6.02 -1.77
C ASP A 158 -11.63 6.37 -1.26
N PHE A 159 -11.94 6.02 -0.01
CA PHE A 159 -13.20 6.37 0.65
C PHE A 159 -13.19 7.77 1.32
N ILE A 160 -12.08 8.52 1.21
CA ILE A 160 -11.96 9.86 1.80
C ILE A 160 -12.30 10.93 0.76
N ALA A 161 -11.62 10.91 -0.39
CA ALA A 161 -11.75 11.92 -1.44
C ALA A 161 -12.40 11.37 -2.72
N GLY A 162 -12.38 10.05 -2.93
CA GLY A 162 -12.98 9.40 -4.09
C GLY A 162 -12.29 9.69 -5.43
N ASN A 163 -11.06 10.23 -5.43
CA ASN A 163 -10.39 10.68 -6.64
C ASN A 163 -8.90 10.24 -6.71
N GLY A 164 -8.46 9.42 -5.77
CA GLY A 164 -7.09 8.90 -5.67
C GLY A 164 -6.15 9.75 -4.82
N THR A 165 -6.64 10.85 -4.23
CA THR A 165 -5.84 11.74 -3.35
C THR A 165 -6.02 11.43 -1.86
N GLY A 166 -7.07 10.67 -1.52
CA GLY A 166 -7.45 10.36 -0.15
C GLY A 166 -6.96 9.01 0.35
N GLY A 167 -7.80 8.40 1.19
CA GLY A 167 -7.62 7.10 1.81
C GLY A 167 -6.88 7.07 3.16
N GLU A 168 -7.16 6.04 3.97
CA GLU A 168 -6.70 5.87 5.36
C GLU A 168 -6.63 4.38 5.75
N SER A 169 -5.54 3.96 6.43
CA SER A 169 -5.40 2.59 6.93
C SER A 169 -6.12 2.35 8.27
N ILE A 170 -6.22 1.09 8.69
CA ILE A 170 -6.76 0.74 10.02
C ILE A 170 -5.77 0.95 11.18
N TYR A 171 -4.50 1.25 10.91
CA TYR A 171 -3.41 1.20 11.89
C TYR A 171 -3.26 2.46 12.73
N GLY A 172 -4.29 3.30 12.77
CA GLY A 172 -4.29 4.56 13.49
C GLY A 172 -3.56 5.66 12.74
N ASP A 173 -2.44 5.39 12.08
CA ASP A 173 -1.83 6.34 11.16
C ASP A 173 -2.42 6.22 9.76
N ARG A 174 -2.34 7.31 8.98
CA ARG A 174 -2.89 7.33 7.62
C ARG A 174 -2.25 6.23 6.77
N PHE A 175 -0.94 6.07 6.90
CA PHE A 175 -0.12 5.15 6.11
C PHE A 175 0.47 4.03 6.97
N PHE A 176 0.86 2.93 6.32
CA PHE A 176 1.65 1.84 6.90
C PHE A 176 2.73 1.35 5.92
N GLU A 177 3.71 0.62 6.45
CA GLU A 177 4.91 0.18 5.75
C GLU A 177 4.65 -0.88 4.67
N ASP A 178 5.56 -1.02 3.72
CA ASP A 178 5.57 -2.15 2.79
C ASP A 178 5.91 -3.44 3.55
N GLU A 179 4.98 -4.39 3.58
CA GLU A 179 5.15 -5.58 4.42
C GLU A 179 6.19 -6.56 3.86
N ASN A 180 6.09 -6.92 2.57
CA ASN A 180 7.11 -7.62 1.78
C ASN A 180 6.69 -7.70 0.29
N PHE A 181 7.63 -8.09 -0.57
CA PHE A 181 7.43 -8.26 -2.02
C PHE A 181 7.62 -9.71 -2.49
N ILE A 182 7.33 -10.69 -1.63
CA ILE A 182 7.53 -12.13 -1.94
C ILE A 182 6.56 -12.60 -3.02
N ARG A 183 5.30 -12.16 -2.93
CA ARG A 183 4.28 -12.42 -3.95
C ARG A 183 4.48 -11.46 -5.11
N LYS A 184 4.29 -11.98 -6.32
CA LYS A 184 4.46 -11.27 -7.58
C LYS A 184 3.15 -11.20 -8.33
N LEU A 185 3.08 -10.30 -9.30
CA LEU A 185 1.96 -10.28 -10.25
C LEU A 185 1.82 -11.66 -10.87
N ASN A 186 0.62 -12.24 -10.80
CA ASN A 186 0.35 -13.57 -11.33
C ASN A 186 -0.87 -13.55 -12.26
N GLY A 187 -0.91 -12.54 -13.14
CA GLY A 187 -1.95 -12.37 -14.14
C GLY A 187 -3.23 -11.69 -13.63
N PRO A 188 -4.30 -11.71 -14.47
CA PRO A 188 -5.54 -10.99 -14.18
C PRO A 188 -6.21 -11.46 -12.90
N GLY A 189 -6.64 -10.51 -12.07
CA GLY A 189 -7.23 -10.74 -10.76
C GLY A 189 -6.26 -10.59 -9.59
N THR A 190 -4.96 -10.42 -9.82
CA THR A 190 -4.00 -10.12 -8.74
C THR A 190 -4.34 -8.78 -8.08
N ILE A 191 -4.29 -8.72 -6.74
CA ILE A 191 -4.60 -7.53 -5.94
C ILE A 191 -3.33 -7.03 -5.26
N LEU A 192 -3.06 -5.74 -5.40
CA LEU A 192 -1.88 -5.08 -4.85
C LEU A 192 -2.23 -3.72 -4.24
N MET A 193 -1.41 -3.26 -3.30
CA MET A 193 -1.63 -1.99 -2.62
C MET A 193 -1.37 -0.79 -3.52
N GLY A 194 -2.23 0.22 -3.44
CA GLY A 194 -1.94 1.57 -3.90
C GLY A 194 -1.04 2.28 -2.88
N ASN A 195 0.01 2.94 -3.37
CA ASN A 195 0.90 3.74 -2.54
C ASN A 195 1.33 5.02 -3.28
N ARG A 196 2.11 5.86 -2.59
CA ARG A 196 2.70 7.12 -3.08
C ARG A 196 4.23 7.08 -2.98
N GLY A 197 4.81 5.89 -3.16
CA GLY A 197 6.21 5.57 -2.87
C GLY A 197 6.37 4.59 -1.69
N PRO A 198 7.61 4.24 -1.33
CA PRO A 198 7.89 3.26 -0.29
C PRO A 198 7.21 3.60 1.04
N ASP A 199 6.68 2.58 1.71
CA ASP A 199 6.09 2.67 3.05
C ASP A 199 4.91 3.66 3.18
N THR A 200 4.14 3.83 2.10
CA THR A 200 2.96 4.73 2.08
C THR A 200 1.65 4.02 1.71
N ASN A 201 1.51 2.75 2.12
CA ASN A 201 0.29 1.99 1.91
C ASN A 201 -0.85 2.52 2.78
N GLU A 202 -2.08 2.46 2.30
CA GLU A 202 -3.26 2.88 3.07
C GLU A 202 -4.48 1.99 2.75
N SER A 203 -5.62 2.56 2.42
CA SER A 203 -6.82 1.90 1.91
C SER A 203 -6.86 1.71 0.38
N GLN A 204 -6.12 2.49 -0.41
CA GLN A 204 -6.16 2.34 -1.85
C GLN A 204 -5.54 1.01 -2.31
N PHE A 205 -6.17 0.41 -3.32
CA PHE A 205 -5.75 -0.86 -3.89
C PHE A 205 -5.91 -0.84 -5.40
N MET A 206 -5.24 -1.79 -6.06
CA MET A 206 -5.36 -2.03 -7.49
C MET A 206 -5.68 -3.50 -7.76
N ILE A 207 -6.56 -3.73 -8.73
CA ILE A 207 -6.79 -5.06 -9.30
C ILE A 207 -6.15 -5.09 -10.69
N SER A 208 -5.21 -6.01 -10.90
CA SER A 208 -4.52 -6.18 -12.18
C SER A 208 -5.37 -6.94 -13.18
N MET A 209 -5.38 -6.49 -14.43
CA MET A 209 -5.92 -7.20 -15.59
C MET A 209 -4.84 -7.54 -16.63
N ALA A 210 -3.57 -7.29 -16.29
CA ALA A 210 -2.44 -7.58 -17.15
C ALA A 210 -2.34 -9.08 -17.45
N LYS A 211 -2.41 -9.45 -18.73
CA LYS A 211 -2.33 -10.85 -19.18
C LYS A 211 -0.91 -11.41 -19.18
N LYS A 212 0.08 -10.53 -19.35
CA LYS A 212 1.50 -10.87 -19.26
C LYS A 212 2.06 -10.14 -18.06
N ILE A 213 2.86 -10.85 -17.27
CA ILE A 213 3.81 -10.24 -16.34
C ILE A 213 4.82 -9.55 -17.25
N ASN A 214 4.55 -8.30 -17.64
CA ASN A 214 5.51 -7.53 -18.40
C ASN A 214 6.57 -7.09 -17.38
N PHE A 215 7.74 -7.74 -17.43
CA PHE A 215 8.97 -7.33 -16.73
C PHE A 215 9.41 -5.88 -17.04
N GLU A 216 8.69 -5.18 -17.92
CA GLU A 216 8.90 -3.77 -18.26
C GLU A 216 8.26 -2.82 -17.23
N TYR A 217 7.31 -3.31 -16.43
CA TYR A 217 6.66 -2.57 -15.36
C TYR A 217 6.90 -3.35 -14.08
N ASP A 218 7.99 -3.08 -13.39
CA ASP A 218 8.35 -3.67 -12.09
C ASP A 218 7.36 -3.29 -10.97
N ILE A 219 6.05 -3.26 -11.23
CA ILE A 219 5.07 -2.75 -10.26
C ILE A 219 4.99 -3.61 -9.01
N ASP A 220 5.29 -4.90 -9.09
CA ASP A 220 5.30 -5.79 -7.91
C ASP A 220 6.62 -5.78 -7.13
N ILE A 221 7.61 -4.98 -7.57
CA ILE A 221 8.76 -4.63 -6.72
C ILE A 221 8.48 -3.36 -5.91
N GLU A 222 7.51 -2.56 -6.32
CA GLU A 222 7.13 -1.29 -5.67
C GLU A 222 5.79 -1.38 -4.93
N HIS A 223 4.98 -2.40 -5.19
CA HIS A 223 3.65 -2.58 -4.58
C HIS A 223 3.49 -3.96 -3.94
N VAL A 224 3.00 -3.98 -2.71
CA VAL A 224 2.72 -5.20 -1.96
C VAL A 224 1.55 -5.95 -2.62
N VAL A 225 1.80 -7.18 -3.08
CA VAL A 225 0.77 -8.11 -3.57
C VAL A 225 0.20 -8.88 -2.38
N PHE A 226 -1.09 -8.73 -2.13
CA PHE A 226 -1.73 -9.23 -0.90
C PHE A 226 -3.00 -10.06 -1.12
N GLY A 227 -3.44 -10.27 -2.36
CA GLY A 227 -4.61 -11.11 -2.62
C GLY A 227 -4.85 -11.40 -4.09
N GLN A 228 -5.93 -12.14 -4.36
CA GLN A 228 -6.39 -12.40 -5.72
C GLN A 228 -7.90 -12.63 -5.80
N VAL A 229 -8.50 -12.20 -6.90
CA VAL A 229 -9.92 -12.45 -7.23
C VAL A 229 -10.12 -13.94 -7.50
N VAL A 230 -10.90 -14.62 -6.66
CA VAL A 230 -11.29 -16.04 -6.84
C VAL A 230 -12.58 -16.20 -7.64
N GLU A 231 -13.50 -15.23 -7.58
CA GLU A 231 -14.78 -15.25 -8.31
C GLU A 231 -15.12 -13.84 -8.82
N GLY A 232 -15.83 -13.74 -9.95
CA GLY A 232 -16.26 -12.46 -10.51
C GLY A 232 -15.23 -11.76 -11.40
N LEU A 233 -14.20 -12.46 -11.89
CA LEU A 233 -13.24 -11.87 -12.82
C LEU A 233 -13.89 -11.44 -14.17
N ASP A 234 -15.02 -12.03 -14.53
CA ASP A 234 -15.88 -11.58 -15.64
C ASP A 234 -16.62 -10.28 -15.31
N VAL A 235 -17.07 -10.09 -14.07
CA VAL A 235 -17.71 -8.84 -13.60
C VAL A 235 -16.78 -7.66 -13.81
N ILE A 236 -15.52 -7.74 -13.35
CA ILE A 236 -14.57 -6.62 -13.50
C ILE A 236 -14.23 -6.35 -14.97
N ARG A 237 -14.12 -7.39 -15.81
CA ARG A 237 -13.93 -7.24 -17.27
C ARG A 237 -15.12 -6.53 -17.93
N ASN A 238 -16.34 -6.89 -17.55
CA ASN A 238 -17.55 -6.29 -18.12
C ASN A 238 -17.70 -4.82 -17.71
N ILE A 239 -17.37 -4.50 -16.45
CA ILE A 239 -17.25 -3.11 -15.98
C ILE A 239 -16.30 -2.33 -16.89
N GLY A 240 -15.06 -2.81 -17.09
CA GLY A 240 -14.08 -2.13 -17.93
C GLY A 240 -14.57 -1.89 -19.36
N LYS A 241 -15.21 -2.87 -19.99
CA LYS A 241 -15.81 -2.72 -21.33
C LYS A 241 -16.90 -1.66 -21.38
N GLU A 242 -17.67 -1.51 -20.31
CA GLU A 242 -18.79 -0.56 -20.27
C GLU A 242 -18.33 0.88 -20.02
N VAL A 243 -17.39 1.09 -19.09
CA VAL A 243 -17.11 2.44 -18.57
C VAL A 243 -15.78 3.04 -18.99
N ALA A 244 -14.89 2.28 -19.61
CA ALA A 244 -13.55 2.77 -19.92
C ALA A 244 -13.56 3.96 -20.87
N THR A 245 -12.62 4.87 -20.66
CA THR A 245 -12.41 6.05 -21.50
C THR A 245 -10.91 6.23 -21.78
N PRO A 246 -10.54 7.02 -22.80
CA PRO A 246 -9.12 7.28 -23.10
C PRO A 246 -8.34 7.95 -21.96
N SER A 247 -9.02 8.65 -21.03
CA SER A 247 -8.37 9.26 -19.85
C SER A 247 -8.31 8.33 -18.65
N PHE A 248 -8.77 7.08 -18.78
CA PHE A 248 -8.94 6.09 -17.72
C PHE A 248 -9.89 6.50 -16.58
N LYS A 249 -10.51 7.68 -16.65
CA LYS A 249 -11.59 8.05 -15.75
C LYS A 249 -12.88 7.37 -16.23
N PRO A 250 -13.57 6.58 -15.40
CA PRO A 250 -14.81 5.93 -15.80
C PRO A 250 -15.86 6.92 -16.31
N SER A 251 -16.55 6.58 -17.40
CA SER A 251 -17.63 7.39 -17.97
C SER A 251 -18.89 7.44 -17.11
N LYS A 252 -19.05 6.47 -16.21
CA LYS A 252 -20.13 6.35 -15.24
C LYS A 252 -19.56 5.96 -13.87
N PRO A 253 -20.25 6.28 -12.75
CA PRO A 253 -19.84 5.83 -11.44
C PRO A 253 -19.78 4.30 -11.35
N VAL A 254 -18.65 3.77 -10.88
CA VAL A 254 -18.45 2.36 -10.55
C VAL A 254 -18.28 2.25 -9.05
N VAL A 255 -19.27 1.70 -8.35
CA VAL A 255 -19.37 1.79 -6.89
C VAL A 255 -19.32 0.40 -6.27
N ILE A 256 -18.58 0.27 -5.16
CA ILE A 256 -18.68 -0.86 -4.24
C ILE A 256 -19.94 -0.65 -3.41
N ALA A 257 -21.06 -1.19 -3.85
CA ALA A 257 -22.37 -0.97 -3.24
C ALA A 257 -22.49 -1.67 -1.88
N ASP A 258 -21.88 -2.84 -1.75
CA ASP A 258 -21.72 -3.53 -0.47
C ASP A 258 -20.41 -4.30 -0.42
N CYS A 259 -19.91 -4.57 0.78
CA CYS A 259 -18.69 -5.32 0.98
C CYS A 259 -18.65 -6.00 2.35
N GLY A 260 -17.79 -7.01 2.48
CA GLY A 260 -17.64 -7.73 3.74
C GLY A 260 -16.73 -8.94 3.63
N GLN A 261 -16.64 -9.68 4.73
CA GLN A 261 -15.94 -10.96 4.79
C GLN A 261 -16.92 -12.14 4.62
N ILE A 262 -16.48 -13.16 3.91
CA ILE A 262 -17.18 -14.45 3.79
C ILE A 262 -16.69 -15.38 4.91
N SER A 263 -17.63 -15.91 5.69
CA SER A 263 -17.40 -16.89 6.77
C SER A 263 -17.45 -18.32 6.26
#